data_AF-A0A9X5QJ35-F1
#
_entry.id   AF-A0A9X5QJ35-F1
#
_cell.length_a   1.000
_cell.length_b   1.000
_cell.length_c   1.000
_cell.angle_alpha   90.00
_cell.angle_beta   90.00
_cell.angle_gamma   90.00
#
_symmetry.space_group_name_H-M   'P 1'
#
loop_
_entity.id
_entity.type
_entity.pdbx_description
1 polymer ?
#
loop_
_entity_poly.entity_id
_entity_poly.type
_entity_poly.pdbx_seq_one_letter_code
_entity_poly.pdbx_strand_id
1 'polypeptide(L)'
;MAHARLDWLEEISYKLQESLEFPAVRIPAYSGDIRLLSDEDIEQLADECRKLWGIGYGPITDMLQTLENAGVVTAKCHLGYLKMDGVSRWSGVDDRPYVLIAEDKASPIRNRFDAAHELGHLVLHRNVNIDQAKSDYHLLEAQAHRFASAFLMPSESFPLEIKWPTLDGFLALKNRWKVSIAAMIKRCQDLEIVDSNSATRLWKGRSARGWVKKEPLDDTFEFERPKILSRSLRMLVENSILSKSSLQGILGIPREKLEELCGVEKGYFFNDSNAQVVDIRLRVNAPRTSKVHSTKSTVLDFPKK
;
A
#
# COMPACT_ATOMS: atom_id res chain seq x y z
N MET A 1 2.69 0.74 13.58
CA MET A 1 1.74 -0.17 12.91
C MET A 1 1.94 -0.20 11.40
N ALA A 2 1.95 0.94 10.69
CA ALA A 2 2.21 0.96 9.25
C ALA A 2 3.60 0.40 8.85
N HIS A 3 4.68 0.80 9.53
CA HIS A 3 6.03 0.27 9.28
C HIS A 3 6.11 -1.26 9.42
N ALA A 4 5.55 -1.84 10.49
CA ALA A 4 5.54 -3.29 10.67
C ALA A 4 4.81 -4.03 9.53
N ARG A 5 3.73 -3.45 8.98
CA ARG A 5 3.05 -4.03 7.81
C ARG A 5 3.89 -3.94 6.55
N LEU A 6 4.67 -2.88 6.41
CA LEU A 6 5.60 -2.72 5.29
C LEU A 6 6.78 -3.68 5.43
N ASP A 7 7.30 -3.91 6.64
CA ASP A 7 8.31 -4.94 6.90
C ASP A 7 7.81 -6.34 6.52
N TRP A 8 6.56 -6.69 6.88
CA TRP A 8 5.93 -7.93 6.43
C TRP A 8 5.75 -8.01 4.93
N LEU A 9 5.37 -6.90 4.29
CA LEU A 9 5.23 -6.83 2.83
C LEU A 9 6.55 -7.13 2.12
N GLU A 10 7.64 -6.55 2.63
CA GLU A 10 8.99 -6.81 2.14
C GLU A 10 9.40 -8.26 2.35
N GLU A 11 9.15 -8.83 3.53
CA GLU A 11 9.46 -10.24 3.83
C GLU A 11 8.70 -11.21 2.91
N ILE A 12 7.40 -10.98 2.70
CA ILE A 12 6.58 -11.75 1.75
C ILE A 12 7.18 -11.66 0.35
N SER A 13 7.40 -10.45 -0.14
CA SER A 13 7.91 -10.21 -1.50
C SER A 13 9.28 -10.83 -1.70
N TYR A 14 10.20 -10.64 -0.77
CA TYR A 14 11.54 -11.23 -0.80
C TYR A 14 11.46 -12.76 -0.91
N LYS A 15 10.59 -13.40 -0.12
CA LYS A 15 10.42 -14.86 -0.17
C LYS A 15 9.83 -15.34 -1.50
N LEU A 16 8.88 -14.62 -2.06
CA LEU A 16 8.30 -14.97 -3.37
C LEU A 16 9.33 -14.81 -4.49
N GLN A 17 10.20 -13.81 -4.40
CA GLN A 17 11.25 -13.54 -5.38
C GLN A 17 12.36 -14.62 -5.40
N GLU A 18 12.52 -15.44 -4.36
CA GLU A 18 13.42 -16.61 -4.42
C GLU A 18 13.00 -17.63 -5.49
N SER A 19 11.71 -17.69 -5.80
CA SER A 19 11.15 -18.62 -6.79
C SER A 19 10.69 -17.92 -8.07
N LEU A 20 10.57 -16.59 -8.07
CA LEU A 20 9.91 -15.81 -9.11
C LEU A 20 10.71 -14.57 -9.52
N GLU A 21 10.72 -14.25 -10.81
CA GLU A 21 11.25 -12.99 -11.30
C GLU A 21 10.15 -11.93 -11.37
N PHE A 22 10.26 -10.91 -10.52
CA PHE A 22 9.36 -9.75 -10.56
C PHE A 22 9.79 -8.75 -11.64
N PRO A 23 8.88 -7.89 -12.14
CA PRO A 23 9.23 -6.84 -13.09
C PRO A 23 10.43 -6.02 -12.60
N ALA A 24 11.36 -5.72 -13.51
CA ALA A 24 12.54 -4.92 -13.19
C ALA A 24 12.12 -3.54 -12.66
N VAL A 25 12.85 -3.07 -11.64
CA VAL A 25 12.64 -1.74 -11.07
C VAL A 25 13.08 -0.69 -12.08
N ARG A 26 12.16 0.16 -12.51
CA ARG A 26 12.39 1.22 -13.51
C ARG A 26 11.93 2.56 -12.97
N ILE A 27 12.41 2.98 -11.80
CA ILE A 27 12.01 4.25 -11.18
C ILE A 27 13.20 5.19 -11.18
N PRO A 28 13.09 6.40 -11.77
CA PRO A 28 14.14 7.39 -11.66
C PRO A 28 14.22 7.87 -10.20
N ALA A 29 15.41 8.24 -9.76
CA ALA A 29 15.62 8.76 -8.42
C ALA A 29 16.30 10.13 -8.51
N TYR A 30 15.70 11.12 -7.86
CA TYR A 30 16.34 12.41 -7.67
C TYR A 30 17.53 12.25 -6.69
N SER A 31 18.67 12.85 -7.07
CA SER A 31 19.93 12.72 -6.34
C SER A 31 20.43 14.04 -5.75
N GLY A 32 19.75 15.15 -6.01
CA GLY A 32 20.11 16.47 -5.49
C GLY A 32 19.55 16.77 -4.09
N ASP A 33 19.76 17.99 -3.63
CA ASP A 33 19.15 18.49 -2.40
C ASP A 33 17.66 18.77 -2.64
N ILE A 34 16.79 18.15 -1.84
CA ILE A 34 15.34 18.35 -1.87
C ILE A 34 14.94 19.81 -1.63
N ARG A 35 15.75 20.60 -0.92
CA ARG A 35 15.45 22.02 -0.63
C ARG A 35 15.69 22.92 -1.83
N LEU A 36 16.44 22.44 -2.82
CA LEU A 36 16.75 23.15 -4.07
C LEU A 36 15.89 22.64 -5.24
N LEU A 37 15.07 21.61 -5.00
CA LEU A 37 14.19 21.03 -6.02
C LEU A 37 13.09 22.04 -6.38
N SER A 38 13.12 22.54 -7.61
CA SER A 38 12.14 23.49 -8.10
C SER A 38 10.86 22.80 -8.56
N ASP A 39 9.82 23.61 -8.70
CA ASP A 39 8.53 23.17 -9.22
C ASP A 39 8.62 22.59 -10.63
N GLU A 40 9.51 23.12 -11.48
CA GLU A 40 9.78 22.64 -12.84
C GLU A 40 10.53 21.30 -12.83
N ASP A 41 11.50 21.12 -11.92
CA ASP A 41 12.23 19.85 -11.78
C ASP A 41 11.26 18.70 -11.43
N ILE A 42 10.24 18.99 -10.61
CA ILE A 42 9.21 18.01 -10.23
C ILE A 42 8.34 17.64 -11.43
N GLU A 43 7.96 18.59 -12.27
CA GLU A 43 7.23 18.32 -13.54
C GLU A 43 8.08 17.43 -14.46
N GLN A 44 9.35 17.80 -14.65
CA GLN A 44 10.25 17.06 -15.52
C GLN A 44 10.44 15.62 -15.01
N LEU A 45 10.62 15.40 -13.72
CA LEU A 45 10.75 14.06 -13.14
C LEU A 45 9.47 13.23 -13.29
N ALA A 46 8.30 13.86 -13.19
CA ALA A 46 7.03 13.19 -13.48
C ALA A 46 6.95 12.76 -14.95
N ASP A 47 7.34 13.62 -15.89
CA ASP A 47 7.35 13.30 -17.32
C ASP A 47 8.41 12.25 -17.68
N GLU A 48 9.58 12.28 -17.04
CA GLU A 48 10.61 11.26 -17.18
C GLU A 48 10.09 9.89 -16.74
N CYS A 49 9.35 9.80 -15.63
CA CYS A 49 8.69 8.56 -15.22
C CYS A 49 7.74 8.06 -16.32
N ARG A 50 6.89 8.95 -16.85
CA ARG A 50 5.91 8.58 -17.90
C ARG A 50 6.59 8.11 -19.18
N LYS A 51 7.67 8.79 -19.60
CA LYS A 51 8.48 8.44 -20.77
C LYS A 51 9.17 7.10 -20.58
N LEU A 52 9.83 6.90 -19.43
CA LEU A 52 10.53 5.65 -19.08
C LEU A 52 9.57 4.45 -19.08
N TRP A 53 8.32 4.65 -18.66
CA TRP A 53 7.33 3.58 -18.60
C TRP A 53 6.54 3.40 -19.91
N GLY A 54 6.71 4.31 -20.87
CA GLY A 54 6.01 4.24 -22.15
C GLY A 54 4.50 4.41 -22.04
N ILE A 55 4.00 5.11 -21.01
CA ILE A 55 2.56 5.28 -20.76
C ILE A 55 1.95 6.51 -21.45
N GLY A 56 2.75 7.20 -22.29
CA GLY A 56 2.34 8.41 -23.03
C GLY A 56 1.96 9.55 -22.10
N TYR A 57 1.12 10.47 -22.56
CA TYR A 57 0.65 11.64 -21.79
C TYR A 57 -0.85 11.60 -21.45
N GLY A 58 -1.58 10.56 -21.87
CA GLY A 58 -2.99 10.42 -21.56
C GLY A 58 -3.28 10.01 -20.10
N PRO A 59 -4.57 9.94 -19.72
CA PRO A 59 -4.97 9.44 -18.41
C PRO A 59 -4.45 8.03 -18.13
N ILE A 60 -3.98 7.80 -16.90
CA ILE A 60 -3.58 6.46 -16.46
C ILE A 60 -4.82 5.58 -16.27
N THR A 61 -4.84 4.36 -16.79
CA THR A 61 -6.05 3.53 -16.67
C THR A 61 -6.19 2.90 -15.28
N ASP A 62 -5.09 2.37 -14.74
CA ASP A 62 -4.98 1.71 -13.43
C ASP A 62 -3.61 2.11 -12.84
N MET A 63 -3.60 2.90 -11.76
CA MET A 63 -2.38 3.41 -11.13
C MET A 63 -1.60 2.30 -10.46
N LEU A 64 -2.26 1.42 -9.70
CA LEU A 64 -1.56 0.34 -9.00
C LEU A 64 -0.89 -0.62 -9.97
N GLN A 65 -1.58 -0.99 -11.05
CA GLN A 65 -0.97 -1.81 -12.09
C GLN A 65 0.20 -1.09 -12.79
N THR A 66 0.11 0.23 -12.96
CA THR A 66 1.21 1.02 -13.54
C THR A 66 2.45 0.97 -12.64
N LEU A 67 2.28 1.12 -11.32
CA LEU A 67 3.37 0.98 -10.35
C LEU A 67 3.97 -0.43 -10.36
N GLU A 68 3.13 -1.47 -10.36
CA GLU A 68 3.59 -2.87 -10.40
C GLU A 68 4.40 -3.18 -11.67
N ASN A 69 3.97 -2.67 -12.82
CA ASN A 69 4.71 -2.82 -14.08
C ASN A 69 6.05 -2.07 -14.09
N ALA A 70 6.22 -1.07 -13.23
CA ALA A 70 7.48 -0.35 -13.01
C ALA A 70 8.38 -1.02 -11.96
N GLY A 71 7.94 -2.16 -11.41
CA GLY A 71 8.68 -2.94 -10.41
C GLY A 71 8.40 -2.53 -8.95
N VAL A 72 7.39 -1.69 -8.69
CA VAL A 72 6.93 -1.40 -7.32
C VAL A 72 6.09 -2.57 -6.81
N VAL A 73 6.35 -3.06 -5.61
CA VAL A 73 5.44 -4.00 -4.95
C VAL A 73 4.40 -3.21 -4.17
N THR A 74 3.14 -3.35 -4.58
CA THR A 74 2.02 -2.65 -3.95
C THR A 74 1.19 -3.59 -3.10
N ALA A 75 0.65 -3.09 -1.98
CA ALA A 75 -0.32 -3.79 -1.17
C ALA A 75 -1.36 -2.83 -0.61
N LYS A 76 -2.51 -3.39 -0.21
CA LYS A 76 -3.55 -2.68 0.53
C LYS A 76 -3.74 -3.31 1.89
N CYS A 77 -4.01 -2.49 2.89
CA CYS A 77 -4.38 -2.99 4.21
C CYS A 77 -5.20 -1.96 4.97
N HIS A 78 -5.97 -2.45 5.95
CA HIS A 78 -6.65 -1.62 6.93
C HIS A 78 -5.59 -1.05 7.86
N LEU A 79 -5.29 0.25 7.74
CA LEU A 79 -4.27 0.90 8.55
C LEU A 79 -4.78 1.26 9.95
N GLY A 80 -6.11 1.37 10.12
CA GLY A 80 -6.78 1.73 11.37
C GLY A 80 -6.94 3.23 11.54
N TYR A 81 -7.47 3.67 12.69
CA TYR A 81 -7.59 5.09 13.03
C TYR A 81 -6.20 5.68 13.28
N LEU A 82 -5.65 6.43 12.32
CA LEU A 82 -4.69 7.54 12.48
C LEU A 82 -4.14 7.97 11.11
N LYS A 83 -4.74 9.01 10.52
CA LYS A 83 -4.19 10.02 9.58
C LYS A 83 -3.25 9.65 8.40
N MET A 84 -2.82 8.40 8.25
CA MET A 84 -1.92 7.96 7.18
C MET A 84 -2.73 7.35 6.05
N ASP A 85 -2.57 7.95 4.88
CA ASP A 85 -3.29 7.61 3.66
C ASP A 85 -2.55 6.55 2.82
N GLY A 86 -1.23 6.48 2.97
CA GLY A 86 -0.34 5.50 2.40
C GLY A 86 1.02 5.56 3.10
N VAL A 87 1.92 4.66 2.73
CA VAL A 87 3.34 4.74 3.06
C VAL A 87 4.14 4.01 1.99
N SER A 88 5.32 4.55 1.67
CA SER A 88 6.26 3.98 0.73
C SER A 88 7.67 3.90 1.29
N ARG A 89 8.46 2.95 0.79
CA ARG A 89 9.86 2.76 1.19
C ARG A 89 10.64 2.02 0.11
N TRP A 90 11.92 2.37 -0.03
CA TRP A 90 12.91 1.53 -0.70
C TRP A 90 13.46 0.51 0.29
N SER A 91 13.35 -0.79 0.00
CA SER A 91 13.89 -1.82 0.88
C SER A 91 15.41 -1.81 0.86
N GLY A 92 16.03 -1.90 2.03
CA GLY A 92 17.49 -2.08 2.15
C GLY A 92 17.96 -3.50 1.85
N VAL A 93 17.05 -4.44 1.60
CA VAL A 93 17.38 -5.87 1.37
C VAL A 93 17.50 -6.18 -0.12
N ASP A 94 16.52 -5.79 -0.92
CA ASP A 94 16.44 -6.11 -2.37
C ASP A 94 16.49 -4.88 -3.28
N ASP A 95 16.70 -3.68 -2.72
CA ASP A 95 16.65 -2.38 -3.42
C ASP A 95 15.37 -2.19 -4.25
N ARG A 96 14.27 -2.82 -3.84
CA ARG A 96 12.95 -2.70 -4.48
C ARG A 96 12.08 -1.69 -3.74
N PRO A 97 11.27 -0.88 -4.45
CA PRO A 97 10.32 0.02 -3.83
C PRO A 97 9.01 -0.69 -3.47
N TYR A 98 8.50 -0.36 -2.29
CA TYR A 98 7.28 -0.90 -1.71
C TYR A 98 6.30 0.24 -1.42
N VAL A 99 5.02 0.01 -1.72
CA VAL A 99 3.93 0.96 -1.46
C VAL A 99 2.78 0.25 -0.78
N LEU A 100 2.38 0.77 0.38
CA LEU A 100 1.23 0.30 1.15
C LEU A 100 0.16 1.38 1.14
N ILE A 101 -1.02 1.07 0.60
CA ILE A 101 -2.16 2.00 0.52
C ILE A 101 -3.22 1.63 1.55
N ALA A 102 -3.81 2.64 2.19
CA ALA A 102 -4.89 2.43 3.15
C ALA A 102 -6.16 1.91 2.45
N GLU A 103 -6.69 0.77 2.91
CA GLU A 103 -7.97 0.24 2.42
C GLU A 103 -9.17 0.98 3.03
N ASP A 104 -8.97 1.66 4.16
CA ASP A 104 -10.02 2.35 4.94
C ASP A 104 -10.61 3.59 4.22
N LYS A 105 -10.13 3.94 3.01
CA LYS A 105 -10.60 5.08 2.24
C LYS A 105 -11.89 4.80 1.49
N ALA A 106 -12.85 5.71 1.63
CA ALA A 106 -14.15 5.64 0.96
C ALA A 106 -14.11 5.98 -0.56
N SER A 107 -12.99 6.44 -1.11
CA SER A 107 -12.94 6.97 -2.49
C SER A 107 -11.84 6.31 -3.33
N PRO A 108 -12.19 5.59 -4.42
CA PRO A 108 -11.22 5.03 -5.38
C PRO A 108 -10.30 6.08 -6.00
N ILE A 109 -10.84 7.26 -6.32
CA ILE A 109 -10.08 8.39 -6.88
C ILE A 109 -9.02 8.88 -5.89
N ARG A 110 -9.34 8.92 -4.59
CA ARG A 110 -8.36 9.33 -3.56
C ARG A 110 -7.23 8.31 -3.48
N ASN A 111 -7.56 7.02 -3.39
CA ASN A 111 -6.56 5.93 -3.37
C ASN A 111 -5.58 6.00 -4.54
N ARG A 112 -6.09 6.31 -5.73
CA ARG A 112 -5.28 6.50 -6.93
C ARG A 112 -4.31 7.68 -6.80
N PHE A 113 -4.78 8.80 -6.26
CA PHE A 113 -3.94 9.98 -6.02
C PHE A 113 -2.90 9.69 -4.93
N ASP A 114 -3.27 8.97 -3.88
CA ASP A 114 -2.34 8.56 -2.82
C ASP A 114 -1.24 7.67 -3.39
N ALA A 115 -1.58 6.70 -4.24
CA ALA A 115 -0.59 5.87 -4.91
C ALA A 115 0.41 6.69 -5.76
N ALA A 116 -0.07 7.76 -6.43
CA ALA A 116 0.80 8.67 -7.17
C ALA A 116 1.64 9.57 -6.24
N HIS A 117 1.11 9.93 -5.08
CA HIS A 117 1.81 10.67 -4.04
C HIS A 117 2.94 9.83 -3.42
N GLU A 118 2.67 8.57 -3.09
CA GLU A 118 3.69 7.62 -2.64
C GLU A 118 4.77 7.40 -3.70
N LEU A 119 4.40 7.33 -4.99
CA LEU A 119 5.39 7.33 -6.06
C LEU A 119 6.26 8.60 -6.05
N GLY A 120 5.67 9.76 -5.76
CA GLY A 120 6.42 11.01 -5.58
C GLY A 120 7.48 10.90 -4.49
N HIS A 121 7.17 10.27 -3.34
CA HIS A 121 8.17 9.99 -2.32
C HIS A 121 9.27 9.04 -2.82
N LEU A 122 8.92 7.99 -3.54
CA LEU A 122 9.90 7.04 -4.09
C LEU A 122 10.87 7.69 -5.09
N VAL A 123 10.39 8.62 -5.91
CA VAL A 123 11.17 9.31 -6.94
C VAL A 123 11.99 10.45 -6.35
N LEU A 124 11.36 11.34 -5.57
CA LEU A 124 11.97 12.59 -5.13
C LEU A 124 12.79 12.44 -3.84
N HIS A 125 12.42 11.50 -2.96
CA HIS A 125 12.88 11.48 -1.57
C HIS A 125 13.68 10.22 -1.20
N ARG A 126 14.17 9.46 -2.20
CA ARG A 126 14.91 8.20 -1.98
C ARG A 126 16.09 8.35 -1.02
N ASN A 127 16.82 9.47 -1.09
CA ASN A 127 18.05 9.70 -0.34
C ASN A 127 17.85 10.56 0.91
N VAL A 128 16.60 10.83 1.31
CA VAL A 128 16.29 11.65 2.47
C VAL A 128 16.41 10.80 3.74
N ASN A 129 17.24 11.26 4.69
CA ASN A 129 17.41 10.57 5.97
C ASN A 129 16.25 10.90 6.95
N ILE A 130 16.15 10.15 8.06
CA ILE A 130 15.04 10.27 9.01
C ILE A 130 14.96 11.67 9.66
N ASP A 131 16.09 12.31 9.94
CA ASP A 131 16.12 13.63 10.59
C ASP A 131 15.71 14.74 9.61
N GLN A 132 16.13 14.62 8.35
CA GLN A 132 15.68 15.49 7.27
C GLN A 132 14.19 15.28 6.97
N ALA A 133 13.71 14.03 6.96
CA ALA A 133 12.30 13.71 6.77
C ALA A 133 11.40 14.35 7.83
N LYS A 134 11.88 14.47 9.07
CA LYS A 134 11.15 15.14 10.16
C LYS A 134 11.21 16.67 10.05
N SER A 135 12.38 17.22 9.75
CA SER A 135 12.58 18.67 9.71
C SER A 135 11.92 19.32 8.49
N ASP A 136 11.96 18.65 7.34
CA ASP A 136 11.44 19.13 6.07
C ASP A 136 10.09 18.48 5.71
N TYR A 137 9.38 17.90 6.68
CA TYR A 137 8.14 17.14 6.44
C TYR A 137 7.14 17.86 5.52
N HIS A 138 6.82 19.12 5.80
CA HIS A 138 5.86 19.89 5.00
C HIS A 138 6.33 20.15 3.57
N LEU A 139 7.64 20.28 3.35
CA LEU A 139 8.23 20.44 2.02
C LEU A 139 8.09 19.14 1.24
N LEU A 140 8.45 18.01 1.84
CA LEU A 140 8.37 16.68 1.21
C LEU A 140 6.94 16.36 0.78
N GLU A 141 5.96 16.57 1.66
CA GLU A 141 4.53 16.36 1.36
C GLU A 141 4.05 17.25 0.21
N ALA A 142 4.47 18.53 0.19
CA ALA A 142 4.13 19.44 -0.89
C ALA A 142 4.74 19.00 -2.23
N GLN A 143 6.00 18.57 -2.23
CA GLN A 143 6.71 18.06 -3.40
C GLN A 143 6.06 16.78 -3.94
N ALA A 144 5.73 15.82 -3.05
CA ALA A 144 5.05 14.59 -3.42
C ALA A 144 3.63 14.85 -3.97
N HIS A 145 2.88 15.78 -3.38
CA HIS A 145 1.58 16.22 -3.94
C HIS A 145 1.71 16.86 -5.32
N ARG A 146 2.72 17.72 -5.52
CA ARG A 146 2.98 18.33 -6.84
C ARG A 146 3.33 17.26 -7.86
N PHE A 147 4.22 16.34 -7.52
CA PHE A 147 4.58 15.19 -8.35
C PHE A 147 3.35 14.36 -8.73
N ALA A 148 2.50 14.00 -7.77
CA ALA A 148 1.30 13.22 -8.03
C ALA A 148 0.36 13.94 -9.01
N SER A 149 0.19 15.25 -8.82
CA SER A 149 -0.62 16.11 -9.68
C SER A 149 -0.06 16.14 -11.12
N ALA A 150 1.25 16.37 -11.27
CA ALA A 150 1.95 16.39 -12.54
C ALA A 150 1.89 15.03 -13.27
N PHE A 151 2.20 13.96 -12.54
CA PHE A 151 2.22 12.60 -13.08
C PHE A 151 0.84 12.15 -13.56
N LEU A 152 -0.22 12.48 -12.83
CA LEU A 152 -1.60 12.12 -13.21
C LEU A 152 -2.21 13.04 -14.27
N MET A 153 -1.80 14.31 -14.32
CA MET A 153 -2.32 15.35 -15.22
C MET A 153 -1.16 16.11 -15.89
N PRO A 154 -0.49 15.52 -16.90
CA PRO A 154 0.71 16.12 -17.49
C PRO A 154 0.45 17.48 -18.11
N SER A 155 1.42 18.39 -18.00
CA SER A 155 1.31 19.78 -18.42
C SER A 155 1.06 19.92 -19.93
N GLU A 156 1.52 18.97 -20.74
CA GLU A 156 1.38 19.02 -22.19
C GLU A 156 0.00 18.57 -22.70
N SER A 157 -0.76 17.84 -21.89
CA SER A 157 -1.97 17.15 -22.37
C SER A 157 -3.23 17.54 -21.60
N PHE A 158 -3.15 17.66 -20.28
CA PHE A 158 -4.31 18.01 -19.44
C PHE A 158 -4.90 19.37 -19.82
N PRO A 159 -4.11 20.47 -19.99
CA PRO A 159 -4.64 21.78 -20.33
C PRO A 159 -5.37 21.82 -21.68
N LEU A 160 -4.96 21.00 -22.64
CA LEU A 160 -5.56 20.93 -23.97
C LEU A 160 -7.02 20.45 -23.93
N GLU A 161 -7.41 19.72 -22.89
CA GLU A 161 -8.78 19.25 -22.71
C GLU A 161 -9.65 20.26 -21.92
N ILE A 162 -9.05 21.29 -21.32
CA ILE A 162 -9.76 22.30 -20.53
C ILE A 162 -10.23 23.42 -21.45
N LYS A 163 -11.47 23.28 -21.97
CA LYS A 163 -12.10 24.36 -22.74
C LYS A 163 -12.43 25.57 -21.87
N TRP A 164 -12.96 25.33 -20.68
CA TRP A 164 -13.34 26.34 -19.70
C TRP A 164 -13.06 25.81 -18.29
N PRO A 165 -12.25 26.50 -17.47
CA PRO A 165 -11.93 26.05 -16.11
C PRO A 165 -13.10 26.34 -15.16
N THR A 166 -14.17 25.56 -15.29
CA THR A 166 -15.38 25.61 -14.46
C THR A 166 -15.59 24.29 -13.74
N LEU A 167 -16.37 24.29 -12.66
CA LEU A 167 -16.71 23.08 -11.92
C LEU A 167 -17.40 22.03 -12.79
N ASP A 168 -18.25 22.46 -13.71
CA ASP A 168 -18.96 21.56 -14.64
C ASP A 168 -18.01 21.04 -15.74
N GLY A 169 -17.05 21.86 -16.17
CA GLY A 169 -15.96 21.43 -17.05
C GLY A 169 -15.08 20.36 -16.41
N PHE A 170 -14.65 20.56 -15.16
CA PHE A 170 -13.88 19.56 -14.42
C PHE A 170 -14.68 18.29 -14.16
N LEU A 171 -15.97 18.41 -13.87
CA LEU A 171 -16.84 17.25 -13.72
C LEU A 171 -16.91 16.42 -15.01
N ALA A 172 -16.99 17.05 -16.17
CA ALA A 172 -16.97 16.35 -17.46
C ALA A 172 -15.65 15.61 -17.72
N LEU A 173 -14.52 16.15 -17.24
CA LEU A 173 -13.19 15.54 -17.36
C LEU A 173 -12.92 14.45 -16.31
N LYS A 174 -13.64 14.46 -15.18
CA LYS A 174 -13.42 13.55 -14.03
C LYS A 174 -13.43 12.08 -14.41
N ASN A 175 -14.38 11.64 -15.24
CA ASN A 175 -14.46 10.24 -15.67
C ASN A 175 -13.27 9.81 -16.52
N ARG A 176 -12.74 10.73 -17.34
CA ARG A 176 -11.61 10.47 -18.23
C ARG A 176 -10.29 10.46 -17.48
N TRP A 177 -10.01 11.50 -16.70
CA TRP A 177 -8.74 11.66 -15.98
C TRP A 177 -8.67 10.84 -14.68
N LYS A 178 -9.83 10.43 -14.15
CA LYS A 178 -9.97 9.66 -12.90
C LYS A 178 -9.33 10.35 -11.69
N VAL A 179 -9.38 11.68 -11.64
CA VAL A 179 -8.83 12.52 -10.56
C VAL A 179 -9.94 13.38 -9.97
N SER A 180 -9.75 13.88 -8.74
CA SER A 180 -10.75 14.71 -8.09
C SER A 180 -10.85 16.09 -8.75
N ILE A 181 -12.02 16.73 -8.66
CA ILE A 181 -12.22 18.11 -9.08
C ILE A 181 -11.32 19.03 -8.27
N ALA A 182 -11.12 18.74 -6.98
CA ALA A 182 -10.13 19.42 -6.15
C ALA A 182 -8.71 19.36 -6.75
N ALA A 183 -8.25 18.18 -7.17
CA ALA A 183 -6.95 18.02 -7.80
C ALA A 183 -6.86 18.76 -9.14
N MET A 184 -7.93 18.74 -9.96
CA MET A 184 -7.97 19.50 -11.21
C MET A 184 -7.90 21.01 -10.99
N ILE A 185 -8.62 21.55 -9.99
CA ILE A 185 -8.54 22.98 -9.64
C ILE A 185 -7.09 23.31 -9.23
N LYS A 186 -6.49 22.51 -8.35
CA LYS A 186 -5.11 22.72 -7.89
C LYS A 186 -4.13 22.65 -9.07
N ARG A 187 -4.26 21.67 -9.96
CA ARG A 187 -3.43 21.55 -11.17
C ARG A 187 -3.56 22.77 -12.08
N CYS A 188 -4.77 23.30 -12.27
CA CYS A 188 -4.96 24.52 -13.04
C CYS A 188 -4.28 25.74 -12.39
N GLN A 189 -4.18 25.79 -11.06
CA GLN A 189 -3.41 26.82 -10.36
C GLN A 189 -1.91 26.62 -10.56
N ASP A 190 -1.43 25.39 -10.43
CA ASP A 190 -0.01 25.04 -10.56
C ASP A 190 0.54 25.30 -11.97
N LEU A 191 -0.33 25.22 -12.99
CA LEU A 191 -0.04 25.52 -14.39
C LEU A 191 -0.44 26.95 -14.81
N GLU A 192 -0.84 27.79 -13.86
CA GLU A 192 -1.24 29.19 -14.09
C GLU A 192 -2.39 29.37 -15.11
N ILE A 193 -3.18 28.33 -15.36
CA ILE A 193 -4.37 28.36 -16.23
C ILE A 193 -5.48 29.19 -15.57
N VAL A 194 -5.53 29.17 -14.24
CA VAL A 194 -6.44 30.01 -13.45
C VAL A 194 -5.66 30.89 -12.49
N ASP A 195 -6.00 32.17 -12.48
CA ASP A 195 -5.48 33.11 -11.49
C ASP A 195 -6.03 32.80 -10.07
N SER A 196 -5.43 33.44 -9.06
CA SER A 196 -5.78 33.25 -7.65
C SER A 196 -7.24 33.61 -7.30
N ASN A 197 -7.82 34.61 -7.96
CA ASN A 197 -9.22 35.01 -7.75
C ASN A 197 -10.17 33.98 -8.37
N SER A 198 -9.87 33.53 -9.59
CA SER A 198 -10.61 32.48 -10.30
C SER A 198 -10.57 31.16 -9.54
N ALA A 199 -9.40 30.75 -9.06
CA ALA A 199 -9.27 29.58 -8.20
C ALA A 199 -10.07 29.71 -6.90
N THR A 200 -10.02 30.87 -6.24
CA THR A 200 -10.81 31.14 -5.03
C THR A 200 -12.31 30.97 -5.29
N ARG A 201 -12.81 31.44 -6.44
CA ARG A 201 -14.20 31.24 -6.87
C ARG A 201 -14.52 29.76 -7.08
N LEU A 202 -13.63 29.00 -7.71
CA LEU A 202 -13.79 27.55 -7.90
C LEU A 202 -13.85 26.79 -6.57
N TRP A 203 -12.95 27.06 -5.64
CA TRP A 203 -12.95 26.46 -4.31
C TRP A 203 -14.21 26.79 -3.52
N LYS A 204 -14.65 28.05 -3.53
CA LYS A 204 -15.91 28.48 -2.91
C LYS A 204 -17.11 27.79 -3.56
N GLY A 205 -17.16 27.73 -4.89
CA GLY A 205 -18.24 27.07 -5.63
C GLY A 205 -18.29 25.57 -5.34
N ARG A 206 -17.14 24.89 -5.28
CA ARG A 206 -17.02 23.47 -4.89
C ARG A 206 -17.58 23.24 -3.49
N SER A 207 -17.24 24.12 -2.55
CA SER A 207 -17.77 24.08 -1.18
C SER A 207 -19.29 24.31 -1.13
N ALA A 208 -19.79 25.34 -1.83
CA ALA A 208 -21.20 25.68 -1.88
C ALA A 208 -22.06 24.56 -2.48
N ARG A 209 -21.52 23.78 -3.42
CA ARG A 209 -22.18 22.58 -3.99
C ARG A 209 -22.09 21.34 -3.09
N GLY A 210 -21.44 21.43 -1.92
CA GLY A 210 -21.27 20.30 -0.99
C GLY A 210 -20.22 19.27 -1.41
N TRP A 211 -19.43 19.56 -2.45
CA TRP A 211 -18.49 18.60 -3.06
C TRP A 211 -17.22 18.35 -2.24
N VAL A 212 -17.10 18.96 -1.06
CA VAL A 212 -15.96 18.75 -0.14
C VAL A 212 -15.96 17.34 0.44
N LYS A 213 -17.13 16.85 0.86
CA LYS A 213 -17.26 15.53 1.49
C LYS A 213 -17.22 14.42 0.44
N LYS A 214 -17.93 14.63 -0.67
CA LYS A 214 -18.11 13.67 -1.75
C LYS A 214 -18.35 14.41 -3.05
N GLU A 215 -17.54 14.15 -4.06
CA GLU A 215 -17.72 14.75 -5.37
C GLU A 215 -18.70 13.90 -6.21
N PRO A 216 -19.40 14.50 -7.18
CA PRO A 216 -20.21 13.72 -8.11
C PRO A 216 -19.33 12.70 -8.85
N LEU A 217 -19.90 11.54 -9.18
CA LEU A 217 -19.23 10.39 -9.79
C LEU A 217 -18.27 9.59 -8.89
N ASP A 218 -17.96 10.02 -7.66
CA ASP A 218 -17.02 9.27 -6.79
C ASP A 218 -17.45 7.79 -6.58
N ASP A 219 -18.76 7.49 -6.57
CA ASP A 219 -19.29 6.12 -6.41
C ASP A 219 -19.26 5.28 -7.68
N THR A 220 -18.98 5.88 -8.84
CA THR A 220 -19.03 5.18 -10.14
C THR A 220 -17.72 4.47 -10.47
N PHE A 221 -16.64 4.79 -9.75
CA PHE A 221 -15.34 4.20 -9.96
C PHE A 221 -15.18 2.94 -9.12
N GLU A 222 -14.47 1.95 -9.67
CA GLU A 222 -14.06 0.77 -8.92
C GLU A 222 -12.70 1.00 -8.24
N PHE A 223 -12.48 0.32 -7.11
CA PHE A 223 -11.17 0.32 -6.47
C PHE A 223 -10.18 -0.49 -7.29
N GLU A 224 -9.10 0.17 -7.74
CA GLU A 224 -7.92 -0.48 -8.30
C GLU A 224 -7.32 -1.43 -7.24
N ARG A 225 -6.83 -2.61 -7.64
CA ARG A 225 -6.30 -3.63 -6.72
C ARG A 225 -4.89 -4.04 -7.09
N PRO A 226 -3.98 -4.20 -6.11
CA PRO A 226 -2.69 -4.86 -6.32
C PRO A 226 -2.86 -6.28 -6.87
N LYS A 227 -2.00 -6.67 -7.82
CA LYS A 227 -2.07 -7.98 -8.50
C LYS A 227 -0.78 -8.76 -8.36
N ILE A 228 0.36 -8.13 -8.10
CA ILE A 228 1.67 -8.80 -8.18
C ILE A 228 1.79 -9.95 -7.17
N LEU A 229 1.44 -9.72 -5.90
CA LEU A 229 1.55 -10.73 -4.84
C LEU A 229 0.50 -11.84 -4.97
N SER A 230 -0.76 -11.48 -5.22
CA SER A 230 -1.83 -12.46 -5.41
C SER A 230 -1.58 -13.38 -6.59
N ARG A 231 -1.09 -12.84 -7.72
CA ARG A 231 -0.68 -13.64 -8.88
C ARG A 231 0.53 -14.51 -8.58
N SER A 232 1.54 -13.97 -7.91
CA SER A 232 2.74 -14.71 -7.51
C SER A 232 2.41 -15.91 -6.64
N LEU A 233 1.58 -15.72 -5.61
CA LEU A 233 1.12 -16.80 -4.76
C LEU A 233 0.35 -17.86 -5.54
N ARG A 234 -0.64 -17.45 -6.34
CA ARG A 234 -1.43 -18.39 -7.15
C ARG A 234 -0.53 -19.19 -8.08
N MET A 235 0.42 -18.54 -8.75
CA MET A 235 1.36 -19.21 -9.66
C MET A 235 2.23 -20.25 -8.94
N LEU A 236 2.75 -19.94 -7.74
CA LEU A 236 3.57 -20.89 -6.97
C LEU A 236 2.76 -22.09 -6.48
N VAL A 237 1.52 -21.86 -6.04
CA VAL A 237 0.61 -22.91 -5.55
C VAL A 237 0.12 -23.78 -6.70
N GLU A 238 -0.31 -23.19 -7.81
CA GLU A 238 -0.82 -23.91 -8.99
C GLU A 238 0.27 -24.77 -9.65
N ASN A 239 1.53 -24.31 -9.64
CA ASN A 239 2.67 -25.07 -10.16
C ASN A 239 3.34 -25.98 -9.12
N SER A 240 2.74 -26.16 -7.94
CA SER A 240 3.25 -27.03 -6.87
C SER A 240 4.69 -26.74 -6.41
N ILE A 241 5.15 -25.48 -6.57
CA ILE A 241 6.47 -25.03 -6.12
C ILE A 241 6.45 -24.82 -4.60
N LEU A 242 5.38 -24.19 -4.10
CA LEU A 242 5.14 -24.01 -2.66
C LEU A 242 3.68 -24.31 -2.34
N SER A 243 3.44 -25.11 -1.30
CA SER A 243 2.09 -25.33 -0.78
C SER A 243 1.64 -24.15 0.08
N LYS A 244 0.31 -24.02 0.25
CA LYS A 244 -0.29 -23.02 1.13
C LYS A 244 0.21 -23.14 2.57
N SER A 245 0.40 -24.37 3.06
CA SER A 245 0.91 -24.66 4.40
C SER A 245 2.39 -24.29 4.56
N SER A 246 3.21 -24.56 3.55
CA SER A 246 4.63 -24.17 3.54
C SER A 246 4.80 -22.66 3.55
N LEU A 247 4.06 -21.92 2.71
CA LEU A 247 4.09 -20.45 2.68
C LEU A 247 3.77 -19.85 4.05
N GLN A 248 2.73 -20.38 4.71
CA GLN A 248 2.36 -19.91 6.04
C GLN A 248 3.42 -20.21 7.10
N GLY A 249 4.00 -21.42 7.07
CA GLY A 249 5.01 -21.86 8.04
C GLY A 249 6.33 -21.09 7.91
N ILE A 250 6.74 -20.74 6.69
CA ILE A 250 8.00 -20.04 6.43
C ILE A 250 7.92 -18.58 6.86
N LEU A 251 6.84 -17.88 6.52
CA LEU A 251 6.72 -16.44 6.76
C LEU A 251 6.41 -16.09 8.21
N GLY A 252 5.81 -17.00 8.99
CA GLY A 252 5.46 -16.72 10.40
C GLY A 252 4.43 -15.59 10.60
N ILE A 253 3.88 -15.02 9.54
CA ILE A 253 2.89 -13.93 9.56
C ILE A 253 1.49 -14.51 9.86
N PRO A 254 0.67 -13.83 10.70
CA PRO A 254 -0.72 -14.23 10.92
C PRO A 254 -1.50 -14.36 9.61
N ARG A 255 -2.25 -15.45 9.43
CA ARG A 255 -2.98 -15.78 8.19
C ARG A 255 -3.78 -14.61 7.64
N GLU A 256 -4.56 -13.95 8.50
CA GLU A 256 -5.41 -12.83 8.10
C GLU A 256 -4.60 -11.67 7.52
N LYS A 257 -3.39 -11.43 8.04
CA LYS A 257 -2.49 -10.38 7.55
C LYS A 257 -1.78 -10.78 6.27
N LEU A 258 -1.42 -12.05 6.13
CA LEU A 258 -0.90 -12.58 4.88
C LEU A 258 -1.94 -12.50 3.76
N GLU A 259 -3.19 -12.86 4.02
CA GLU A 259 -4.30 -12.75 3.06
C GLU A 259 -4.55 -11.31 2.62
N GLU A 260 -4.61 -10.41 3.61
CA GLU A 260 -4.78 -8.97 3.40
C GLU A 260 -3.66 -8.37 2.54
N LEU A 261 -2.39 -8.52 2.96
CA LEU A 261 -1.25 -7.92 2.25
C LEU A 261 -1.06 -8.51 0.85
N CYS A 262 -1.33 -9.80 0.66
CA CYS A 262 -1.21 -10.41 -0.65
C CYS A 262 -2.42 -10.14 -1.56
N GLY A 263 -3.49 -9.54 -1.05
CA GLY A 263 -4.70 -9.26 -1.82
C GLY A 263 -5.42 -10.53 -2.29
N VAL A 264 -5.37 -11.61 -1.51
CA VAL A 264 -6.11 -12.85 -1.78
C VAL A 264 -7.43 -12.88 -1.00
N GLU A 265 -8.34 -13.77 -1.40
CA GLU A 265 -9.64 -13.90 -0.74
C GLU A 265 -9.47 -14.35 0.72
N LYS A 266 -10.35 -13.86 1.61
CA LYS A 266 -10.38 -14.33 2.99
C LYS A 266 -10.65 -15.83 3.01
N GLY A 267 -9.81 -16.59 3.70
CA GLY A 267 -9.90 -18.05 3.65
C GLY A 267 -9.01 -18.70 2.59
N TYR A 268 -8.22 -17.94 1.83
CA TYR A 268 -7.33 -18.53 0.82
C TYR A 268 -6.37 -19.56 1.42
N PHE A 269 -5.85 -19.31 2.63
CA PHE A 269 -5.00 -20.27 3.36
C PHE A 269 -5.81 -21.21 4.28
N PHE A 270 -7.14 -21.07 4.34
CA PHE A 270 -8.02 -22.07 4.93
C PHE A 270 -8.23 -23.21 3.92
N ASN A 271 -7.27 -24.13 3.86
CA ASN A 271 -7.41 -25.55 3.58
C ASN A 271 -6.11 -26.11 3.02
N ASP A 272 -5.49 -26.96 3.84
CA ASP A 272 -4.90 -28.22 3.40
C ASP A 272 -5.16 -29.30 4.48
N SER A 273 -6.34 -29.24 5.11
CA SER A 273 -6.72 -30.12 6.21
C SER A 273 -7.32 -31.43 5.68
N ASN A 274 -6.50 -32.19 4.95
CA ASN A 274 -6.39 -33.62 5.22
C ASN A 274 -5.45 -33.88 6.43
N ALA A 275 -5.25 -32.86 7.27
CA ALA A 275 -4.71 -33.01 8.60
C ALA A 275 -5.69 -33.88 9.38
N GLN A 276 -5.38 -35.18 9.48
CA GLN A 276 -5.96 -36.04 10.50
C GLN A 276 -5.75 -35.34 11.83
N VAL A 277 -6.82 -34.78 12.38
CA VAL A 277 -6.85 -34.37 13.78
C VAL A 277 -6.69 -35.65 14.57
N VAL A 278 -5.46 -35.99 14.94
CA VAL A 278 -5.21 -37.03 15.92
C VAL A 278 -5.74 -36.46 17.23
N ASP A 279 -6.88 -36.96 17.66
CA ASP A 279 -7.50 -36.62 18.93
C ASP A 279 -6.54 -37.07 20.04
N ILE A 280 -5.68 -36.15 20.52
CA ILE A 280 -4.79 -36.43 21.65
C ILE A 280 -5.65 -36.38 22.90
N ARG A 281 -6.10 -37.56 23.34
CA ARG A 281 -6.75 -37.71 24.65
C ARG A 281 -5.71 -37.46 25.75
N LEU A 282 -6.08 -36.64 26.73
CA LEU A 282 -5.34 -36.55 27.98
C LEU A 282 -5.15 -37.96 28.54
N ARG A 283 -3.91 -38.30 28.90
CA ARG A 283 -3.60 -39.55 29.59
C ARG A 283 -4.27 -39.48 30.95
N VAL A 284 -5.46 -40.05 31.06
CA VAL A 284 -6.10 -40.27 32.35
C VAL A 284 -5.18 -41.21 33.10
N ASN A 285 -4.45 -40.67 34.08
CA ASN A 285 -3.70 -41.51 35.00
C ASN A 285 -4.71 -42.45 35.64
N ALA A 286 -4.61 -43.74 35.33
CA ALA A 286 -5.30 -44.76 36.10
C ALA A 286 -4.97 -44.50 37.58
N PRO A 287 -5.95 -44.54 38.49
CA PRO A 287 -5.67 -44.35 39.91
C PRO A 287 -4.56 -45.34 40.28
N ARG A 288 -3.45 -44.80 40.81
CA ARG A 288 -2.35 -45.61 41.34
C ARG A 288 -2.97 -46.62 42.29
N THR A 289 -3.03 -47.88 41.88
CA THR A 289 -3.33 -48.98 42.79
C THR A 289 -2.20 -48.98 43.81
N SER A 290 -2.47 -48.47 44.99
CA SER A 290 -1.61 -48.63 46.15
C SER A 290 -1.51 -50.13 46.43
N LYS A 291 -0.47 -50.77 45.88
CA LYS A 291 0.01 -52.04 46.44
C LYS A 291 0.50 -51.72 47.84
N VAL A 292 -0.37 -51.88 48.82
CA VAL A 292 0.00 -51.96 50.23
C VAL A 292 0.88 -53.20 50.36
N HIS A 293 2.19 -53.02 50.37
CA HIS A 293 3.12 -54.01 50.90
C HIS A 293 3.02 -53.95 52.42
N SER A 294 2.43 -54.97 53.03
CA SER A 294 2.38 -55.16 54.47
C SER A 294 3.73 -55.65 54.99
N THR A 295 4.72 -54.77 55.05
CA THR A 295 5.89 -54.99 55.90
C THR A 295 5.50 -54.64 57.34
N LYS A 296 5.25 -55.68 58.16
CA LYS A 296 5.05 -55.57 59.62
C LYS A 296 6.18 -54.73 60.22
N SER A 297 5.86 -53.54 60.68
CA SER A 297 6.76 -52.67 61.42
C SER A 297 6.25 -52.61 62.85
N THR A 298 7.01 -53.14 63.80
CA THR A 298 6.68 -53.21 65.22
C THR A 298 7.00 -51.85 65.86
N VAL A 299 5.99 -51.19 66.42
CA VAL A 299 6.17 -49.95 67.19
C VAL A 299 6.61 -50.32 68.61
N LEU A 300 7.73 -49.77 69.07
CA LEU A 300 8.19 -49.88 70.45
C LEU A 300 7.73 -48.65 71.23
N ASP A 301 6.94 -48.86 72.28
CA ASP A 301 6.46 -47.80 73.16
C ASP A 301 7.54 -47.37 74.17
N PHE A 302 7.66 -46.05 74.39
CA PHE A 302 8.52 -45.49 75.43
C PHE A 302 7.82 -45.51 76.80
N PRO A 303 8.51 -45.94 77.87
CA PRO A 303 7.93 -45.97 79.21
C PRO A 303 7.83 -44.56 79.80
N LYS A 304 6.64 -44.20 80.29
CA LYS A 304 6.42 -42.98 81.06
C LYS A 304 6.95 -43.15 82.48
N LYS A 305 7.72 -42.17 82.97
CA LYS A 305 7.81 -41.87 84.41
C LYS A 305 6.88 -40.70 84.70
#